data_AF-A0A939XP04-F1
#
_entry.id   AF-A0A939XP04-F1
#
_cell.length_a   1.000
_cell.length_b   1.000
_cell.length_c   1.000
_cell.angle_alpha   90.00
_cell.angle_beta   90.00
_cell.angle_gamma   90.00
#
_symmetry.space_group_name_H-M   'P 1'
#
loop_
_entity.id
_entity.type
_entity.pdbx_description
1 polymer ?
#
loop_
_entity_poly.entity_id
_entity_poly.type
_entity_poly.pdbx_seq_one_letter_code
_entity_poly.pdbx_strand_id
1 'polypeptide(L)'
;FLKGITPIPVGLGVSFLTAAVVILLVSGVGKKGLTAMCGCFSGIAFTAVVSIVSAHWFRIPGTVQDYSEALIYGGFFDLDLSAIFLATVFISASGALMDVSTDIAASIDEIHCRLPELSAKELIKSGFKIARPVIGSTTTTLLFAYSGGFTFAFMAFMSKGMPFVCIVNSNYISAEILHTVVGSMGLVLTAPLTAIVGGMIYGRGK
;
A
#
# COMPACT_ATOMS: atom_id res chain seq x y z
N PHE A 1 3.15 0.22 -19.34
CA PHE A 1 4.28 1.18 -19.27
C PHE A 1 5.01 1.33 -20.61
N LEU A 2 5.37 0.26 -21.33
CA LEU A 2 6.13 0.29 -22.60
C LEU A 2 5.52 1.07 -23.80
N LYS A 3 4.26 1.52 -23.71
CA LYS A 3 3.58 2.31 -24.77
C LYS A 3 3.71 3.83 -24.58
N GLY A 4 4.59 4.31 -23.70
CA GLY A 4 4.78 5.74 -23.43
C GLY A 4 3.66 6.40 -22.61
N ILE A 5 2.75 5.60 -22.03
CA ILE A 5 1.69 6.11 -21.15
C ILE A 5 2.29 6.42 -19.78
N THR A 6 1.93 7.57 -19.20
CA THR A 6 2.33 8.00 -17.85
C THR A 6 2.12 6.88 -16.83
N PRO A 7 3.17 6.39 -16.15
CA PRO A 7 3.08 5.20 -15.31
C PRO A 7 2.18 5.34 -14.09
N ILE A 8 2.13 6.53 -13.48
CA ILE A 8 1.38 6.80 -12.26
C ILE A 8 -0.14 6.53 -12.42
N PRO A 9 -0.86 7.16 -13.38
CA PRO A 9 -2.30 6.91 -13.53
C PRO A 9 -2.62 5.49 -14.01
N VAL A 10 -1.74 4.86 -14.79
CA VAL A 10 -1.91 3.46 -15.18
C VAL A 10 -1.79 2.54 -13.97
N GLY A 11 -0.77 2.77 -13.13
CA GLY A 11 -0.63 2.04 -11.89
C GLY A 11 -1.85 2.22 -10.99
N LEU A 12 -2.30 3.45 -10.77
CA LEU A 12 -3.49 3.72 -9.96
C LEU A 12 -4.73 3.01 -10.51
N GLY A 13 -4.93 3.06 -11.84
CA GLY A 13 -6.02 2.36 -12.50
C GLY A 13 -5.96 0.85 -12.29
N VAL A 14 -4.77 0.25 -12.43
CA VAL A 14 -4.57 -1.18 -12.16
C VAL A 14 -4.85 -1.51 -10.70
N SER A 15 -4.29 -0.75 -9.75
CA SER A 15 -4.51 -0.96 -8.32
C SER A 15 -5.97 -0.82 -7.90
N PHE A 16 -6.70 0.17 -8.44
CA PHE A 16 -8.13 0.32 -8.15
C PHE A 16 -8.95 -0.81 -8.78
N LEU A 17 -8.61 -1.22 -10.00
CA LEU A 17 -9.31 -2.31 -10.68
C LEU A 17 -9.10 -3.64 -9.96
N THR A 18 -7.85 -3.98 -9.60
CA THR A 18 -7.57 -5.20 -8.83
C THR A 18 -8.19 -5.13 -7.45
N ALA A 19 -8.12 -3.99 -6.76
CA ALA A 19 -8.78 -3.80 -5.46
C ALA A 19 -10.29 -4.01 -5.56
N ALA A 20 -10.94 -3.43 -6.57
CA ALA A 20 -12.37 -3.60 -6.79
C ALA A 20 -12.72 -5.08 -7.01
N VAL A 21 -12.00 -5.76 -7.91
CA VAL A 21 -12.26 -7.17 -8.23
C VAL A 21 -12.06 -8.05 -6.99
N VAL A 22 -10.93 -7.91 -6.28
CA VAL A 22 -10.63 -8.73 -5.09
C VAL A 22 -11.65 -8.46 -3.98
N ILE A 23 -11.92 -7.19 -3.67
CA ILE A 23 -12.87 -6.84 -2.59
C ILE A 23 -14.28 -7.32 -2.91
N LEU A 24 -14.73 -7.23 -4.17
CA LEU A 24 -16.04 -7.74 -4.57
C LEU A 24 -16.12 -9.27 -4.47
N LEU A 25 -15.04 -9.98 -4.79
CA LEU A 25 -14.98 -11.44 -4.64
C LEU A 25 -14.97 -11.87 -3.16
N VAL A 26 -14.26 -11.15 -2.29
CA VAL A 26 -14.10 -11.53 -0.87
C VAL A 26 -15.25 -11.03 0.01
N SER A 27 -15.66 -9.77 -0.14
CA SER A 27 -16.70 -9.15 0.69
C SER A 27 -18.11 -9.26 0.10
N GLY A 28 -18.24 -9.69 -1.15
CA GLY A 28 -19.50 -9.71 -1.89
C GLY A 28 -20.01 -8.32 -2.25
N VAL A 29 -21.12 -8.29 -3.00
CA VAL A 29 -21.80 -7.05 -3.40
C VAL A 29 -22.72 -6.60 -2.26
N GLY A 30 -22.30 -5.60 -1.49
CA GLY A 30 -23.07 -5.10 -0.34
C GLY A 30 -22.44 -3.90 0.36
N LYS A 31 -23.06 -3.44 1.47
CA LYS A 31 -22.56 -2.32 2.29
C LYS A 31 -21.14 -2.56 2.82
N LYS A 32 -20.83 -3.83 3.14
CA LYS A 32 -19.49 -4.28 3.55
C LYS A 32 -18.46 -4.05 2.43
N GLY A 33 -18.74 -4.56 1.23
CA GLY A 33 -17.88 -4.38 0.06
C GLY A 33 -17.68 -2.91 -0.29
N LEU A 34 -18.74 -2.10 -0.27
CA LEU A 34 -18.64 -0.66 -0.54
C LEU A 34 -17.76 0.06 0.49
N THR A 35 -17.91 -0.29 1.78
CA THR A 35 -17.09 0.24 2.87
C THR A 35 -15.61 -0.09 2.66
N ALA A 36 -15.31 -1.37 2.37
CA ALA A 36 -13.95 -1.84 2.11
C ALA A 36 -13.35 -1.17 0.86
N MET A 37 -14.12 -1.03 -0.22
CA MET A 37 -13.68 -0.36 -1.45
C MET A 37 -13.34 1.11 -1.21
N CYS A 38 -14.23 1.87 -0.58
CA CYS A 38 -13.99 3.27 -0.29
C CYS A 38 -12.77 3.47 0.64
N GLY A 39 -12.64 2.62 1.66
CA GLY A 39 -11.46 2.60 2.54
C GLY A 39 -10.17 2.34 1.77
N CYS A 40 -10.13 1.24 1.01
CA CYS A 40 -8.97 0.85 0.22
C CYS A 40 -8.59 1.90 -0.83
N PHE A 41 -9.58 2.48 -1.53
CA PHE A 41 -9.32 3.50 -2.55
C PHE A 41 -8.73 4.78 -1.94
N SER A 42 -9.26 5.20 -0.79
CA SER A 42 -8.70 6.35 -0.05
C SER A 42 -7.26 6.08 0.39
N GLY A 43 -6.98 4.84 0.82
CA GLY A 43 -5.65 4.36 1.18
C GLY A 43 -4.65 4.36 0.03
N ILE A 44 -5.03 3.80 -1.12
CA ILE A 44 -4.20 3.77 -2.32
C ILE A 44 -3.93 5.19 -2.81
N ALA A 45 -4.94 6.05 -2.86
CA ALA A 45 -4.77 7.45 -3.24
C ALA A 45 -3.81 8.19 -2.31
N PHE A 46 -3.96 8.01 -1.00
CA PHE A 46 -3.03 8.60 -0.03
C PHE A 46 -1.60 8.08 -0.19
N THR A 47 -1.44 6.77 -0.36
CA THR A 47 -0.13 6.14 -0.56
C THR A 47 0.55 6.67 -1.81
N ALA A 48 -0.20 6.86 -2.90
CA ALA A 48 0.32 7.46 -4.12
C ALA A 48 0.78 8.91 -3.91
N VAL A 49 0.01 9.73 -3.19
CA VAL A 49 0.41 11.12 -2.86
C VAL A 49 1.67 11.14 -2.01
N VAL A 50 1.74 10.33 -0.95
CA VAL A 50 2.93 10.24 -0.09
C VAL A 50 4.13 9.77 -0.91
N SER A 51 3.96 8.77 -1.76
CA SER A 51 5.01 8.24 -2.64
C SER A 51 5.58 9.30 -3.57
N ILE A 52 4.73 10.10 -4.23
CA ILE A 52 5.15 11.20 -5.11
C ILE A 52 5.93 12.27 -4.33
N VAL A 53 5.44 12.68 -3.16
CA VAL A 53 6.10 13.68 -2.31
C VAL A 53 7.46 13.16 -1.83
N SER A 54 7.52 11.91 -1.37
CA SER A 54 8.75 11.28 -0.91
C SER A 54 9.76 11.12 -2.04
N ALA A 55 9.35 10.77 -3.26
CA ALA A 55 10.28 10.73 -4.40
C ALA A 55 10.88 12.09 -4.74
N HIS A 56 10.10 13.17 -4.67
CA HIS A 56 10.64 14.51 -4.91
C HIS A 56 11.72 14.88 -3.88
N TRP A 57 11.57 14.44 -2.64
CA TRP A 57 12.53 14.71 -1.57
C TRP A 57 13.80 13.87 -1.68
N PHE A 58 13.68 12.57 -1.96
CA PHE A 58 14.82 11.65 -1.99
C PHE A 58 15.54 11.62 -3.34
N ARG A 59 14.96 12.15 -4.43
CA ARG A 59 15.53 12.16 -5.80
C ARG A 59 16.09 10.80 -6.22
N ILE A 60 15.40 9.72 -5.86
CA ILE A 60 15.87 8.36 -6.13
C ILE A 60 15.75 8.11 -7.64
N PRO A 61 16.86 7.83 -8.33
CA PRO A 61 16.79 7.48 -9.74
C PRO A 61 16.13 6.10 -9.88
N GLY A 62 15.08 5.98 -10.69
CA GLY A 62 14.39 4.69 -10.91
C GLY A 62 15.26 3.59 -11.55
N THR A 63 16.50 3.90 -11.92
CA THR A 63 17.53 2.93 -12.33
C THR A 63 17.96 1.98 -11.20
N VAL A 64 17.46 2.19 -9.98
CA VAL A 64 17.70 1.28 -8.84
C VAL A 64 16.89 -0.02 -8.91
N GLN A 65 15.93 -0.15 -9.81
CA GLN A 65 15.14 -1.38 -9.92
C GLN A 65 15.92 -2.46 -10.67
N ASP A 66 15.79 -3.69 -10.20
CA ASP A 66 16.31 -4.87 -10.90
C ASP A 66 15.74 -4.90 -12.33
N TYR A 67 16.57 -5.26 -13.30
CA TYR A 67 16.26 -5.27 -14.74
C TYR A 67 16.08 -3.91 -15.43
N SER A 68 16.22 -2.78 -14.73
CA SER A 68 16.20 -1.45 -15.36
C SER A 68 17.26 -1.30 -16.47
N GLU A 69 18.47 -1.82 -16.26
CA GLU A 69 19.51 -1.89 -17.29
C GLU A 69 19.07 -2.71 -18.50
N ALA A 70 18.43 -3.86 -18.30
CA ALA A 70 17.95 -4.71 -19.39
C ALA A 70 16.87 -4.00 -20.24
N LEU A 71 16.02 -3.17 -19.61
CA LEU A 71 15.05 -2.32 -20.32
C LEU A 71 15.73 -1.24 -21.17
N ILE A 72 16.75 -0.58 -20.61
CA ILE A 72 17.55 0.43 -21.31
C ILE A 72 18.26 -0.21 -22.51
N TYR A 73 18.99 -1.31 -22.30
CA TYR A 73 19.69 -2.05 -23.36
C TYR A 73 18.75 -2.70 -24.37
N GLY A 74 17.49 -2.97 -23.99
CA GLY A 74 16.42 -3.45 -24.87
C GLY A 74 15.82 -2.40 -25.80
N GLY A 75 16.31 -1.14 -25.77
CA GLY A 75 15.88 -0.07 -26.67
C GLY A 75 14.86 0.91 -26.07
N PHE A 76 14.55 0.82 -24.77
CA PHE A 76 13.58 1.69 -24.11
C PHE A 76 14.25 2.79 -23.26
N PHE A 77 15.10 3.60 -23.90
CA PHE A 77 15.84 4.68 -23.25
C PHE A 77 14.96 5.83 -22.72
N ASP A 78 13.81 6.07 -23.36
CA ASP A 78 12.89 7.18 -23.01
C ASP A 78 11.90 6.84 -21.88
N LEU A 79 12.02 5.67 -21.25
CA LEU A 79 11.15 5.31 -20.13
C LEU A 79 11.50 6.09 -18.87
N ASP A 80 10.48 6.70 -18.27
CA ASP A 80 10.60 7.25 -16.92
C ASP A 80 10.58 6.12 -15.88
N LEU A 81 11.76 5.54 -15.65
CA LEU A 81 11.98 4.47 -14.67
C LEU A 81 11.61 4.92 -13.25
N SER A 82 11.74 6.21 -12.94
CA SER A 82 11.40 6.76 -11.63
C SER A 82 9.88 6.75 -11.43
N ALA A 83 9.11 7.14 -12.45
CA ALA A 83 7.65 7.03 -12.42
C ALA A 83 7.16 5.58 -12.40
N ILE A 84 7.88 4.65 -13.05
CA ILE A 84 7.57 3.21 -12.97
C ILE A 84 7.81 2.68 -11.56
N PHE A 85 8.94 3.02 -10.92
CA PHE A 85 9.22 2.65 -9.53
C PHE A 85 8.16 3.20 -8.57
N LEU A 86 7.74 4.46 -8.75
CA LEU A 86 6.63 5.02 -7.98
C LEU A 86 5.33 4.26 -8.18
N ALA A 87 5.05 3.82 -9.41
CA ALA A 87 3.89 3.00 -9.70
C ALA A 87 3.94 1.65 -8.98
N THR A 88 5.11 0.99 -8.95
CA THR A 88 5.26 -0.29 -8.26
C THR A 88 5.10 -0.17 -6.75
N VAL A 89 5.46 0.96 -6.14
CA VAL A 89 5.32 1.19 -4.69
C VAL A 89 3.88 1.04 -4.24
N PHE A 90 2.95 1.79 -4.84
CA PHE A 90 1.55 1.72 -4.41
C PHE A 90 0.83 0.48 -4.96
N ILE A 91 1.27 -0.11 -6.08
CA ILE A 91 0.77 -1.42 -6.54
C ILE A 91 1.09 -2.50 -5.52
N SER A 92 2.34 -2.57 -5.05
CA SER A 92 2.78 -3.53 -4.04
C SER A 92 2.06 -3.32 -2.70
N ALA A 93 1.95 -2.05 -2.26
CA ALA A 93 1.22 -1.73 -1.03
C ALA A 93 -0.28 -2.07 -1.10
N SER A 94 -0.89 -1.96 -2.29
CA SER A 94 -2.34 -2.13 -2.46
C SER A 94 -2.86 -3.47 -1.95
N GLY A 95 -2.10 -4.57 -2.05
CA GLY A 95 -2.49 -5.88 -1.53
C GLY A 95 -2.73 -5.87 -0.01
N ALA A 96 -1.80 -5.30 0.75
CA ALA A 96 -1.95 -5.15 2.20
C ALA A 96 -3.07 -4.17 2.58
N LEU A 97 -3.30 -3.14 1.75
CA LEU A 97 -4.41 -2.20 1.96
C LEU A 97 -5.78 -2.87 1.75
N MET A 98 -5.91 -3.76 0.77
CA MET A 98 -7.14 -4.52 0.49
C MET A 98 -7.49 -5.44 1.67
N ASP A 99 -6.49 -6.13 2.21
CA ASP A 99 -6.64 -7.07 3.33
C ASP A 99 -7.16 -6.35 4.58
N VAL A 100 -6.43 -5.30 5.01
CA VAL A 100 -6.79 -4.49 6.19
C VAL A 100 -8.15 -3.81 6.03
N SER A 101 -8.46 -3.31 4.83
CA SER A 101 -9.77 -2.67 4.58
C SER A 101 -10.91 -3.67 4.65
N THR A 102 -10.69 -4.90 4.15
CA THR A 102 -11.70 -5.96 4.16
C THR A 102 -11.96 -6.46 5.58
N ASP A 103 -10.91 -6.67 6.37
CA ASP A 103 -11.00 -7.12 7.77
C ASP A 103 -11.74 -6.12 8.65
N ILE A 104 -11.42 -4.84 8.53
CA ILE A 104 -12.06 -3.78 9.31
C ILE A 104 -13.53 -3.61 8.88
N ALA A 105 -13.81 -3.63 7.58
CA ALA A 105 -15.18 -3.55 7.08
C ALA A 105 -16.03 -4.75 7.53
N ALA A 106 -15.47 -5.97 7.51
CA ALA A 106 -16.12 -7.17 8.03
C ALA A 106 -16.44 -7.05 9.52
N SER A 107 -15.47 -6.59 10.31
CA SER A 107 -15.63 -6.45 11.76
C SER A 107 -16.69 -5.40 12.13
N ILE A 108 -16.76 -4.29 11.39
CA ILE A 108 -17.78 -3.25 11.59
C ILE A 108 -19.17 -3.75 11.19
N ASP A 109 -19.27 -4.45 10.06
CA ASP A 109 -20.52 -5.07 9.62
C ASP A 109 -21.05 -6.08 10.65
N GLU A 110 -20.16 -6.90 11.22
CA GLU A 110 -20.52 -7.87 12.26
C GLU A 110 -21.01 -7.19 13.55
N ILE A 111 -20.32 -6.14 14.00
CA ILE A 111 -20.74 -5.35 15.17
C ILE A 111 -22.12 -4.72 14.92
N HIS A 112 -22.34 -4.17 13.72
CA HIS A 112 -23.62 -3.56 13.37
C HIS A 112 -24.74 -4.59 13.30
N CYS A 113 -24.49 -5.78 12.76
CA CYS A 113 -25.47 -6.87 12.72
C CYS A 113 -25.87 -7.37 14.11
N ARG A 114 -24.93 -7.38 15.06
CA ARG A 114 -25.20 -7.81 16.45
C ARG A 114 -25.84 -6.71 17.30
N LEU A 115 -25.45 -5.47 17.10
CA LEU A 115 -25.86 -4.32 17.89
C LEU A 115 -26.32 -3.17 16.96
N PRO A 116 -27.48 -3.30 16.29
CA PRO A 116 -27.98 -2.30 15.34
C PRO A 116 -28.36 -0.97 16.03
N GLU A 117 -28.46 -0.97 17.36
CA GLU A 117 -28.77 0.22 18.14
C GLU A 117 -27.57 1.16 18.33
N LEU A 118 -26.34 0.73 18.03
CA LEU A 118 -25.15 1.55 18.18
C LEU A 118 -25.19 2.82 17.33
N SER A 119 -24.74 3.92 17.91
CA SER A 119 -24.56 5.17 17.16
C SER A 119 -23.37 5.08 16.20
N ALA A 120 -23.38 5.90 15.14
CA ALA A 120 -22.28 6.00 14.19
C ALA A 120 -20.92 6.24 14.88
N LYS A 121 -20.91 7.08 15.93
CA LYS A 121 -19.69 7.41 16.69
C LYS A 121 -19.14 6.21 17.46
N GLU A 122 -20.01 5.37 18.01
CA GLU A 122 -19.60 4.17 18.74
C GLU A 122 -19.07 3.09 17.80
N LEU A 123 -19.69 2.93 16.62
CA LEU A 123 -19.19 2.06 15.56
C LEU A 123 -17.78 2.48 15.10
N ILE A 124 -17.57 3.77 14.88
CA ILE A 124 -16.24 4.32 14.54
C ILE A 124 -15.23 4.03 15.66
N LYS A 125 -15.60 4.30 16.92
CA LYS A 125 -14.72 4.05 18.09
C LYS A 125 -14.34 2.58 18.23
N SER A 126 -15.28 1.67 17.97
CA SER A 126 -15.01 0.23 17.94
C SER A 126 -14.14 -0.17 16.75
N GLY A 127 -14.39 0.40 15.57
CA GLY A 127 -13.54 0.23 14.38
C GLY A 127 -12.09 0.64 14.63
N PHE A 128 -11.85 1.78 15.30
CA PHE A 128 -10.50 2.19 15.70
C PHE A 128 -9.83 1.22 16.68
N LYS A 129 -10.58 0.64 17.62
CA LYS A 129 -10.05 -0.36 18.55
C LYS A 129 -9.64 -1.65 17.83
N ILE A 130 -10.38 -2.06 16.81
CA ILE A 130 -10.06 -3.23 15.97
C ILE A 130 -8.89 -2.93 15.02
N ALA A 131 -8.87 -1.73 14.43
CA ALA A 131 -7.82 -1.31 13.51
C ALA A 131 -6.42 -1.34 14.15
N ARG A 132 -6.30 -0.94 15.41
CA ARG A 132 -4.99 -0.82 16.09
C ARG A 132 -4.17 -2.13 16.12
N PRO A 133 -4.69 -3.29 16.57
CA PRO A 133 -3.95 -4.54 16.52
C PRO A 133 -3.70 -5.03 15.08
N VAL A 134 -4.68 -4.86 14.17
CA VAL A 134 -4.56 -5.28 12.75
C VAL A 134 -3.43 -4.52 12.05
N ILE A 135 -3.33 -3.21 12.25
CA ILE A 135 -2.22 -2.40 11.72
C ILE A 135 -0.87 -2.92 12.23
N GLY A 136 -0.79 -3.26 13.52
CA GLY A 136 0.44 -3.74 14.15
C GLY A 136 0.91 -5.07 13.55
N SER A 137 -0.01 -6.04 13.39
CA SER A 137 0.31 -7.33 12.77
C SER A 137 0.72 -7.17 11.31
N THR A 138 -0.06 -6.43 10.50
CA THR A 138 0.21 -6.31 9.06
C THR A 138 1.46 -5.49 8.77
N THR A 139 1.76 -4.46 9.58
CA THR A 139 3.03 -3.72 9.48
C THR A 139 4.22 -4.62 9.78
N THR A 140 4.12 -5.49 10.79
CA THR A 140 5.18 -6.45 11.12
C THR A 140 5.37 -7.47 10.00
N THR A 141 4.28 -7.96 9.42
CA THR A 141 4.33 -8.84 8.24
C THR A 141 5.03 -8.16 7.06
N LEU A 142 4.69 -6.91 6.73
CA LEU A 142 5.35 -6.15 5.66
C LEU A 142 6.84 -5.93 5.97
N LEU A 143 7.18 -5.58 7.21
CA LEU A 143 8.56 -5.37 7.62
C LEU A 143 9.41 -6.64 7.41
N PHE A 144 8.89 -7.82 7.75
CA PHE A 144 9.59 -9.08 7.52
C PHE A 144 9.56 -9.54 6.07
N ALA A 145 8.52 -9.21 5.30
CA ALA A 145 8.47 -9.50 3.88
C ALA A 145 9.56 -8.72 3.11
N TYR A 146 9.68 -7.42 3.37
CA TYR A 146 10.72 -6.57 2.77
C TYR A 146 12.11 -6.91 3.31
N SER A 147 12.27 -6.90 4.64
CA SER A 147 12.98 -7.93 5.44
C SER A 147 13.79 -8.97 4.66
N GLY A 148 13.08 -10.05 4.34
CA GLY A 148 13.63 -11.23 3.69
C GLY A 148 14.06 -10.96 2.25
N GLY A 149 13.33 -10.12 1.51
CA GLY A 149 13.58 -9.83 0.09
C GLY A 149 14.98 -9.28 -0.18
N PHE A 150 15.55 -8.50 0.74
CA PHE A 150 16.87 -7.91 0.56
C PHE A 150 18.05 -8.76 1.06
N THR A 151 17.80 -9.94 1.66
CA THR A 151 18.85 -10.75 2.29
C THR A 151 20.00 -11.05 1.32
N PHE A 152 19.67 -11.44 0.08
CA PHE A 152 20.67 -11.71 -0.95
C PHE A 152 21.44 -10.45 -1.38
N ALA A 153 20.80 -9.28 -1.44
CA ALA A 153 21.47 -8.02 -1.74
C ALA A 153 22.48 -7.65 -0.64
N PHE A 154 22.11 -7.82 0.63
CA PHE A 154 23.03 -7.63 1.75
C PHE A 154 24.21 -8.60 1.68
N MET A 155 23.96 -9.89 1.42
CA MET A 155 25.03 -10.89 1.26
C MET A 155 25.99 -10.53 0.12
N ALA A 156 25.47 -10.06 -1.03
CA ALA A 156 26.28 -9.65 -2.16
C ALA A 156 27.18 -8.45 -1.83
N PHE A 157 26.68 -7.48 -1.07
CA PHE A 157 27.48 -6.33 -0.63
C PHE A 157 28.52 -6.70 0.44
N MET A 158 28.17 -7.61 1.37
CA MET A 158 29.11 -8.15 2.35
C MET A 158 30.24 -8.94 1.65
N SER A 159 29.92 -9.71 0.61
CA SER A 159 30.92 -10.42 -0.20
C SER A 159 31.91 -9.49 -0.88
N LYS A 160 31.55 -8.23 -1.14
CA LYS A 160 32.42 -7.21 -1.72
C LYS A 160 33.24 -6.45 -0.67
N GLY A 161 33.11 -6.80 0.62
CA GLY A 161 33.85 -6.16 1.72
C GLY A 161 33.43 -4.72 2.01
N MET A 162 32.24 -4.30 1.58
CA MET A 162 31.80 -2.91 1.77
C MET A 162 31.36 -2.65 3.22
N PRO A 163 31.71 -1.48 3.80
CA PRO A 163 31.28 -1.11 5.14
C PRO A 163 29.76 -0.89 5.20
N PHE A 164 29.14 -1.27 6.31
CA PHE A 164 27.67 -1.25 6.49
C PHE A 164 27.02 0.09 6.16
N VAL A 165 27.68 1.21 6.49
CA VAL A 165 27.20 2.56 6.19
C VAL A 165 27.05 2.80 4.68
N CYS A 166 27.97 2.27 3.86
CA CYS A 166 27.88 2.37 2.40
C CYS A 166 26.80 1.47 1.82
N ILE A 167 26.52 0.33 2.48
CA ILE A 167 25.45 -0.59 2.06
C ILE A 167 24.08 0.07 2.24
N VAL A 168 23.82 0.65 3.41
CA VAL A 168 22.55 1.33 3.70
C VAL A 168 22.37 2.58 2.83
N ASN A 169 23.44 3.32 2.60
CA ASN A 169 23.42 4.52 1.75
C ASN A 169 23.45 4.21 0.24
N SER A 170 23.40 2.93 -0.15
CA SER A 170 23.25 2.56 -1.55
C SER A 170 21.87 2.95 -2.06
N ASN A 171 21.79 3.46 -3.28
CA ASN A 171 20.52 3.86 -3.90
C ASN A 171 19.50 2.70 -3.90
N TYR A 172 19.96 1.45 -4.05
CA TYR A 172 19.11 0.24 -4.00
C TYR A 172 18.44 0.06 -2.63
N ILE A 173 19.24 0.05 -1.56
CA ILE A 173 18.72 -0.17 -0.20
C ILE A 173 17.90 1.04 0.27
N SER A 174 18.34 2.25 -0.05
CA SER A 174 17.62 3.49 0.28
C SER A 174 16.25 3.56 -0.40
N ALA A 175 16.15 3.13 -1.67
CA ALA A 175 14.88 3.05 -2.38
C ALA A 175 13.91 2.08 -1.72
N GLU A 176 14.41 0.93 -1.26
CA GLU A 176 13.57 -0.11 -0.68
C GLU A 176 13.14 0.21 0.76
N ILE A 177 13.99 0.90 1.52
CA ILE A 177 13.60 1.50 2.80
C ILE A 177 12.47 2.50 2.57
N LEU A 178 12.61 3.39 1.57
CA LEU A 178 11.55 4.34 1.24
C LEU A 178 10.26 3.63 0.81
N HIS A 179 10.35 2.60 -0.03
CA HIS A 179 9.22 1.76 -0.42
C HIS A 179 8.49 1.18 0.81
N THR A 180 9.25 0.60 1.74
CA THR A 180 8.73 0.01 2.98
C THR A 180 8.04 1.06 3.84
N VAL A 181 8.69 2.20 4.09
CA VAL A 181 8.15 3.26 4.95
C VAL A 181 6.89 3.87 4.34
N VAL A 182 6.91 4.21 3.06
CA VAL A 182 5.75 4.79 2.36
C VAL A 182 4.58 3.80 2.34
N GLY A 183 4.86 2.52 2.06
CA GLY A 183 3.84 1.46 2.09
C GLY A 183 3.21 1.29 3.49
N SER A 184 4.02 1.26 4.54
CA SER A 184 3.53 1.19 5.92
C SER A 184 2.75 2.44 6.35
N MET A 185 3.18 3.63 5.95
CA MET A 185 2.42 4.87 6.23
C MET A 185 1.04 4.86 5.56
N GLY A 186 0.98 4.37 4.32
CA GLY A 186 -0.28 4.15 3.61
C GLY A 186 -1.22 3.23 4.38
N LEU A 187 -0.69 2.13 4.92
CA LEU A 187 -1.44 1.15 5.69
C LEU A 187 -1.99 1.71 7.00
N VAL A 188 -1.16 2.44 7.75
CA VAL A 188 -1.55 3.06 9.03
C VAL A 188 -2.70 4.04 8.84
N LEU A 189 -2.77 4.75 7.71
CA LEU A 189 -3.86 5.67 7.42
C LEU A 189 -5.12 4.99 6.86
N THR A 190 -4.95 3.92 6.08
CA THR A 190 -6.09 3.24 5.44
C THR A 190 -7.04 2.63 6.46
N ALA A 191 -6.50 1.98 7.49
CA ALA A 191 -7.28 1.35 8.54
C ALA A 191 -8.28 2.29 9.27
N PRO A 192 -7.85 3.46 9.81
CA PRO A 192 -8.77 4.40 10.44
C PRO A 192 -9.74 5.03 9.44
N LEU A 193 -9.34 5.26 8.19
CA LEU A 193 -10.24 5.77 7.15
C LEU A 193 -11.36 4.78 6.85
N THR A 194 -11.06 3.49 6.72
CA THR A 194 -12.06 2.43 6.56
C THR A 194 -13.02 2.40 7.75
N ALA A 195 -12.52 2.59 8.97
CA ALA A 195 -13.37 2.62 10.16
C ALA A 195 -14.36 3.81 10.16
N ILE A 196 -13.89 5.00 9.74
CA ILE A 196 -14.73 6.20 9.61
C ILE A 196 -15.79 6.00 8.53
N VAL A 197 -15.38 5.49 7.36
CA VAL A 197 -16.29 5.21 6.23
C VAL A 197 -17.36 4.19 6.62
N GLY A 198 -16.98 3.11 7.30
CA GLY A 198 -17.91 2.10 7.79
C GLY A 198 -18.93 2.71 8.76
N GLY A 199 -18.47 3.44 9.77
CA GLY A 199 -19.38 4.11 10.69
C GLY A 199 -20.35 5.10 10.03
N MET A 200 -19.94 5.80 8.99
CA MET A 200 -20.84 6.69 8.22
C MET A 200 -21.85 5.93 7.36
N ILE A 201 -21.46 4.84 6.71
CA ILE A 201 -22.34 4.03 5.85
C ILE A 201 -23.38 3.29 6.69
N TYR A 202 -22.98 2.68 7.80
CA TYR A 202 -23.86 1.93 8.69
C TYR A 202 -24.64 2.84 9.64
N GLY A 203 -24.09 4.00 10.01
CA GLY A 203 -24.75 4.96 10.89
C GLY A 203 -25.83 5.82 10.22
N ARG A 204 -25.82 5.95 8.88
CA ARG A 204 -26.83 6.70 8.11
C ARG A 204 -28.21 6.03 8.01
N GLY A 205 -28.36 4.83 8.54
CA GLY A 205 -29.63 4.08 8.53
C GLY A 205 -30.56 4.34 9.72
N LYS A 206 -30.24 5.30 10.59
CA LYS A 206 -31.08 5.77 11.70
C LYS A 206 -31.57 7.19 11.45
#